data_AF-A0A545TJF6-F1
#
_entry.id   AF-A0A545TJF6-F1
#
_cell.length_a   1.000
_cell.length_b   1.000
_cell.length_c   1.000
_cell.angle_alpha   90.00
_cell.angle_beta   90.00
_cell.angle_gamma   90.00
#
_symmetry.space_group_name_H-M   'P 1'
#
loop_
_entity.id
_entity.type
_entity.pdbx_description
1 polymer ?
#
loop_
_entity_poly.entity_id
_entity_poly.type
_entity_poly.pdbx_seq_one_letter_code
_entity_poly.pdbx_strand_id
1 'polypeptide(L)'
;MMDTVNDSYQEHGSIEPPRIIGRIVRLALGVICLDLVRQIVDDIPGMIERGWPVNPVAICTIFLGFYLLRPVLNLGFTLKNNYWAQVFVFTTTLAIFIYEWLSGGPMFGKVLTAFLMFWMTYVFGHLGISFVLSAINKTPGCEMRAIPHLWTIFTGKNSYEHHCPGFIRNIDEWENRRIEE
;
A
#
# COMPACT_ATOMS: atom_id res chain seq x y z
N MET A 1 -22.98 -25.85 -6.80
CA MET A 1 -21.59 -26.07 -6.36
C MET A 1 -20.73 -25.54 -7.49
N MET A 2 -20.40 -24.26 -7.45
CA MET A 2 -19.80 -23.50 -8.55
C MET A 2 -18.31 -23.28 -8.22
N ASP A 3 -17.47 -23.62 -9.18
CA ASP A 3 -16.01 -23.62 -9.08
C ASP A 3 -15.45 -22.22 -8.77
N THR A 4 -14.92 -22.04 -7.56
CA THR A 4 -14.17 -20.85 -7.15
C THR A 4 -12.67 -21.09 -7.28
N VAL A 5 -12.18 -21.20 -8.51
CA VAL A 5 -10.75 -21.16 -8.81
C VAL A 5 -10.41 -19.76 -9.33
N ASN A 6 -9.96 -18.88 -8.41
CA ASN A 6 -9.08 -17.72 -8.61
C ASN A 6 -8.99 -17.11 -10.03
N ASP A 7 -9.93 -16.25 -10.41
CA ASP A 7 -9.92 -15.45 -11.66
C ASP A 7 -8.85 -14.33 -11.73
N SER A 8 -7.89 -14.24 -10.80
CA SER A 8 -7.08 -13.03 -10.65
C SER A 8 -5.57 -13.17 -10.88
N TYR A 9 -5.08 -14.38 -11.14
CA TYR A 9 -3.66 -14.65 -11.38
C TYR A 9 -3.49 -15.20 -12.80
N GLN A 10 -2.96 -14.38 -13.71
CA GLN A 10 -2.71 -14.76 -15.10
C GLN A 10 -1.26 -15.20 -15.30
N GLU A 11 -1.00 -15.92 -16.40
CA GLU A 11 0.36 -16.34 -16.76
C GLU A 11 1.26 -15.14 -17.07
N HIS A 12 2.57 -15.30 -16.86
CA HIS A 12 3.56 -14.26 -17.08
C HIS A 12 3.59 -13.85 -18.58
N GLY A 13 3.54 -12.55 -18.85
CA GLY A 13 3.50 -11.98 -20.20
C GLY A 13 2.10 -11.82 -20.79
N SER A 14 1.03 -12.06 -20.02
CA SER A 14 -0.35 -11.87 -20.47
C SER A 14 -0.82 -10.42 -20.36
N ILE A 15 -0.22 -9.61 -19.48
CA ILE A 15 -0.58 -8.21 -19.29
C ILE A 15 0.44 -7.30 -19.97
N GLU A 16 -0.05 -6.40 -20.83
CA GLU A 16 0.82 -5.40 -21.45
C GLU A 16 1.44 -4.47 -20.40
N PRO A 17 2.75 -4.18 -20.50
CA PRO A 17 3.42 -3.30 -19.55
C PRO A 17 2.92 -1.86 -19.67
N PRO A 18 2.92 -1.09 -18.57
CA PRO A 18 2.49 0.30 -18.60
C PRO A 18 3.39 1.16 -19.49
N ARG A 19 2.76 1.99 -20.31
CA ARG A 19 3.42 2.96 -21.19
C ARG A 19 3.74 4.25 -20.42
N ILE A 20 4.02 5.35 -21.11
CA ILE A 20 4.66 6.53 -20.50
C ILE A 20 3.71 7.19 -19.48
N ILE A 21 2.42 7.33 -19.81
CA ILE A 21 1.45 7.98 -18.93
C ILE A 21 1.20 7.13 -17.68
N GLY A 22 0.98 5.82 -17.86
CA GLY A 22 0.85 4.87 -16.75
C GLY A 22 2.05 4.88 -15.79
N ARG A 23 3.27 5.10 -16.31
CA ARG A 23 4.50 5.23 -15.51
C ARG A 23 4.59 6.55 -14.75
N ILE A 24 4.21 7.67 -15.38
CA ILE A 24 4.21 9.00 -14.73
C ILE A 24 3.21 9.01 -13.57
N VAL A 25 2.01 8.45 -13.76
CA VAL A 25 0.99 8.36 -12.70
C VAL A 25 1.51 7.55 -11.52
N ARG A 26 2.10 6.37 -11.77
CA ARG A 26 2.71 5.54 -10.71
C ARG A 26 3.85 6.27 -10.00
N LEU A 27 4.71 6.96 -10.74
CA LEU A 27 5.78 7.75 -10.14
C LEU A 27 5.23 8.86 -9.24
N ALA A 28 4.21 9.59 -9.70
CA ALA A 28 3.56 10.64 -8.91
C ALA A 28 2.95 10.08 -7.62
N LEU A 29 2.21 8.96 -7.70
CA LEU A 29 1.65 8.29 -6.53
C LEU A 29 2.74 7.80 -5.56
N GLY A 30 3.84 7.27 -6.11
CA GLY A 30 5.00 6.84 -5.34
C GLY A 30 5.64 7.99 -4.58
N VAL A 31 5.87 9.12 -5.25
CA VAL A 31 6.41 10.35 -4.63
C VAL A 31 5.47 10.88 -3.56
N ILE A 32 4.16 10.92 -3.80
CA ILE A 32 3.17 11.36 -2.79
C ILE A 32 3.23 10.46 -1.56
N CYS A 33 3.28 9.13 -1.73
CA CYS A 33 3.36 8.19 -0.60
C CYS A 33 4.67 8.34 0.18
N LEU A 34 5.80 8.55 -0.51
CA LEU A 34 7.09 8.76 0.14
C LEU A 34 7.17 10.12 0.84
N ASP A 35 6.54 11.15 0.30
CA ASP A 35 6.42 12.45 0.95
C ASP A 35 5.60 12.36 2.24
N LEU A 36 4.50 11.61 2.23
CA LEU A 36 3.73 11.32 3.46
C LEU A 36 4.57 10.61 4.52
N VAL A 37 5.38 9.62 4.13
CA VAL A 37 6.31 8.95 5.05
C VAL A 37 7.34 9.92 5.60
N ARG A 38 7.91 10.77 4.74
CA ARG A 38 8.85 11.80 5.14
C ARG A 38 8.24 12.73 6.19
N GLN A 39 7.01 13.21 5.98
CA GLN A 39 6.31 14.06 6.94
C GLN A 39 6.13 13.36 8.30
N ILE A 40 5.84 12.05 8.31
CA ILE A 40 5.71 11.27 9.54
C ILE A 40 7.08 11.13 10.24
N VAL A 41 8.15 10.87 9.50
CA VAL A 41 9.50 10.63 10.06
C VAL A 41 10.17 11.92 10.54
N ASP A 42 10.08 13.01 9.76
CA ASP A 42 10.70 14.29 10.08
C ASP A 42 10.07 14.94 11.33
N ASP A 43 8.78 14.67 11.60
CA ASP A 43 8.00 15.23 12.72
C ASP A 43 7.73 14.21 13.85
N ILE A 44 8.52 13.13 13.98
CA ILE A 44 8.37 12.14 15.08
C ILE A 44 8.23 12.79 16.47
N PRO A 45 9.18 13.62 16.93
CA PRO A 45 9.10 14.17 18.28
C PRO A 45 7.88 15.08 18.45
N GLY A 46 7.58 15.92 17.45
CA GLY A 46 6.45 16.84 17.48
C GLY A 46 5.10 16.13 17.44
N MET A 47 4.98 15.05 16.65
CA MET A 47 3.77 14.21 16.57
C MET A 47 3.48 13.50 17.89
N ILE A 48 4.50 12.96 18.55
CA ILE A 48 4.36 12.29 19.84
C ILE A 48 3.98 13.30 20.94
N GLU A 49 4.55 14.49 20.92
CA GLU A 49 4.26 15.53 21.92
C GLU A 49 2.83 16.06 21.81
N ARG A 50 2.35 16.31 20.59
CA ARG A 50 1.00 16.85 20.34
C ARG A 50 -0.14 15.83 20.39
N GLY A 51 0.16 14.53 20.37
CA GLY A 51 -0.83 13.46 20.33
C GLY A 51 -1.56 13.35 18.99
N TRP A 52 -0.89 12.78 17.98
CA TRP A 52 -1.46 12.61 16.64
C TRP A 52 -2.41 11.40 16.55
N PRO A 53 -3.53 11.45 15.80
CA PRO A 53 -3.96 12.48 14.84
C PRO A 53 -4.63 13.72 15.43
N VAL A 54 -4.24 14.92 14.93
CA VAL A 54 -4.76 16.22 15.42
C VAL A 54 -5.78 16.89 14.50
N ASN A 55 -5.94 16.40 13.26
CA ASN A 55 -6.82 17.02 12.27
C ASN A 55 -7.59 15.95 11.47
N PRO A 56 -8.71 16.32 10.82
CA PRO A 56 -9.51 15.37 10.04
C PRO A 56 -8.74 14.71 8.89
N VAL A 57 -7.78 15.43 8.28
CA VAL A 57 -6.95 14.90 7.20
C VAL A 57 -6.12 13.72 7.70
N ALA A 58 -5.48 13.85 8.87
CA ALA A 58 -4.72 12.77 9.49
C ALA A 58 -5.58 11.55 9.81
N ILE A 59 -6.81 11.77 10.30
CA ILE A 59 -7.78 10.70 10.55
C ILE A 59 -8.14 9.98 9.24
N CYS A 60 -8.46 10.73 8.18
CA CYS A 60 -8.72 10.17 6.86
C CYS A 60 -7.52 9.37 6.33
N THR A 61 -6.30 9.87 6.52
CA THR A 61 -5.07 9.19 6.12
C THR A 61 -4.88 7.88 6.89
N ILE A 62 -5.17 7.84 8.19
CA ILE A 62 -5.16 6.60 8.99
C ILE A 62 -6.17 5.59 8.44
N PHE A 63 -7.42 6.00 8.18
CA PHE A 63 -8.43 5.10 7.63
C PHE A 63 -8.04 4.58 6.24
N LEU A 64 -7.47 5.45 5.40
CA LEU A 64 -6.93 5.05 4.10
C LEU A 64 -5.79 4.04 4.25
N GLY A 65 -4.84 4.28 5.15
CA GLY A 65 -3.75 3.34 5.45
C GLY A 65 -4.27 2.00 5.95
N PHE A 66 -5.28 2.00 6.81
CA PHE A 66 -5.91 0.78 7.33
C PHE A 66 -6.62 -0.02 6.23
N TYR A 67 -7.33 0.67 5.33
CA TYR A 67 -7.94 0.07 4.14
C TYR A 67 -6.87 -0.55 3.23
N LEU A 68 -5.74 0.15 3.02
CA LEU A 68 -4.63 -0.29 2.16
C LEU A 68 -3.73 -1.36 2.80
N LEU A 69 -3.78 -1.57 4.11
CA LEU A 69 -2.93 -2.53 4.82
C LEU A 69 -3.05 -3.95 4.27
N ARG A 70 -4.29 -4.42 4.03
CA ARG A 70 -4.55 -5.76 3.50
C ARG A 70 -4.02 -5.94 2.07
N PRO A 71 -4.32 -5.07 1.08
CA PRO A 71 -3.74 -5.21 -0.24
C PRO A 71 -2.21 -5.07 -0.23
N VAL A 72 -1.63 -4.13 0.56
CA VAL A 72 -0.17 -3.98 0.68
C VAL A 72 0.48 -5.31 1.11
N LEU A 73 -0.05 -5.95 2.15
CA LEU A 73 0.54 -7.18 2.67
C LEU A 73 0.26 -8.40 1.79
N ASN A 74 -0.98 -8.54 1.30
CA ASN A 74 -1.35 -9.70 0.48
C ASN A 74 -0.62 -9.69 -0.87
N LEU A 75 -0.54 -8.52 -1.52
CA LEU A 75 0.10 -8.41 -2.82
C LEU A 75 1.62 -8.30 -2.70
N GLY A 76 2.12 -7.58 -1.69
CA GLY A 76 3.57 -7.42 -1.45
C GLY A 76 4.28 -8.72 -1.07
N PHE A 77 3.64 -9.57 -0.24
CA PHE A 77 4.22 -10.87 0.18
C PHE A 77 3.58 -12.08 -0.49
N THR A 78 2.71 -11.89 -1.49
CA THR A 78 1.98 -12.99 -2.15
C THR A 78 1.24 -13.88 -1.14
N LEU A 79 0.65 -13.28 -0.09
CA LEU A 79 -0.11 -13.99 0.93
C LEU A 79 -1.58 -14.15 0.51
N LYS A 80 -2.12 -15.36 0.69
CA LYS A 80 -3.54 -15.64 0.39
C LYS A 80 -4.43 -15.10 1.52
N ASN A 81 -5.14 -14.01 1.23
CA ASN A 81 -6.24 -13.49 2.04
C ASN A 81 -5.92 -13.27 3.53
N ASN A 82 -4.81 -12.58 3.83
CA ASN A 82 -4.38 -12.34 5.19
C ASN A 82 -5.14 -11.16 5.84
N TYR A 83 -6.37 -11.40 6.27
CA TYR A 83 -7.13 -10.42 7.06
C TYR A 83 -6.58 -10.27 8.50
N TRP A 84 -5.72 -11.20 8.95
CA TRP A 84 -5.14 -11.18 10.29
C TRP A 84 -4.31 -9.94 10.56
N ALA A 85 -3.66 -9.37 9.54
CA ALA A 85 -2.89 -8.14 9.73
C ALA A 85 -3.79 -6.94 10.08
N GLN A 86 -4.95 -6.81 9.42
CA GLN A 86 -5.93 -5.77 9.76
C GLN A 86 -6.52 -6.01 11.15
N VAL A 87 -6.83 -7.27 11.49
CA VAL A 87 -7.30 -7.62 12.84
C VAL A 87 -6.25 -7.26 13.88
N PHE A 88 -4.99 -7.66 13.68
CA PHE A 88 -3.88 -7.38 14.59
C PHE A 88 -3.69 -5.88 14.83
N VAL A 89 -3.64 -5.07 13.76
CA VAL A 89 -3.51 -3.62 13.89
C VAL A 89 -4.72 -3.04 14.62
N PHE A 90 -5.94 -3.43 14.24
CA PHE A 90 -7.16 -2.95 14.90
C PHE A 90 -7.21 -3.31 16.39
N THR A 91 -6.95 -4.57 16.74
CA THR A 91 -6.97 -5.03 18.13
C THR A 91 -5.88 -4.36 18.96
N THR A 92 -4.69 -4.14 18.39
CA THR A 92 -3.59 -3.50 19.09
C THR A 92 -3.86 -2.02 19.31
N THR A 93 -4.36 -1.30 18.29
CA THR A 93 -4.80 0.10 18.42
C THR A 93 -5.89 0.23 19.47
N LEU A 94 -6.90 -0.65 19.44
CA LEU A 94 -8.00 -0.64 20.41
C LEU A 94 -7.50 -0.94 21.84
N ALA A 95 -6.61 -1.90 22.01
CA ALA A 95 -6.04 -2.24 23.31
C ALA A 95 -5.21 -1.09 23.90
N ILE A 96 -4.38 -0.43 23.09
CA ILE A 96 -3.60 0.74 23.52
C ILE A 96 -4.54 1.89 23.90
N PHE A 97 -5.56 2.16 23.07
CA PHE A 97 -6.54 3.21 23.34
C PHE A 97 -7.29 2.98 24.65
N ILE A 98 -7.77 1.75 24.89
CA ILE A 98 -8.44 1.37 26.16
C ILE A 98 -7.47 1.53 27.34
N TYR A 99 -6.21 1.11 27.18
CA TYR A 99 -5.20 1.23 28.23
C TYR A 99 -4.93 2.70 28.60
N GLU A 100 -4.76 3.58 27.61
CA GLU A 100 -4.54 5.01 27.84
C GLU A 100 -5.78 5.67 28.47
N TRP A 101 -6.99 5.29 28.04
CA TRP A 101 -8.25 5.74 28.62
C TRP A 101 -8.38 5.36 30.10
N LEU A 102 -8.13 4.09 30.43
CA LEU A 102 -8.21 3.59 31.80
C LEU A 102 -7.12 4.18 32.72
N SER A 103 -5.98 4.55 32.15
CA SER A 103 -4.86 5.13 32.89
C SER A 103 -5.03 6.64 33.16
N GLY A 104 -6.13 7.25 32.72
CA GLY A 104 -6.37 8.70 32.85
C GLY A 104 -5.42 9.55 31.99
N GLY A 105 -4.81 8.96 30.96
CA GLY A 105 -3.94 9.64 30.02
C GLY A 105 -4.72 10.46 28.98
N PRO A 106 -4.01 11.24 28.15
CA PRO A 106 -4.62 11.88 26.98
C PRO A 106 -5.19 10.82 26.02
N MET A 107 -6.30 11.12 25.33
CA MET A 107 -6.95 10.19 24.38
C MET A 107 -6.01 9.71 23.25
N PHE A 108 -5.06 10.54 22.84
CA PHE A 108 -4.02 10.21 21.86
C PHE A 108 -2.66 10.30 22.54
N GLY A 109 -2.36 9.32 23.40
CA GLY A 109 -1.10 9.29 24.12
C GLY A 109 0.08 8.93 23.23
N LYS A 110 1.26 8.97 23.86
CA LYS A 110 2.54 8.76 23.18
C LYS A 110 2.63 7.37 22.56
N VAL A 111 2.08 6.36 23.25
CA VAL A 111 2.16 4.96 22.82
C VAL A 111 1.24 4.73 21.63
N LEU A 112 0.01 5.25 21.69
CA LEU A 112 -0.93 5.17 20.57
C LEU A 112 -0.37 5.88 19.34
N THR A 113 0.13 7.11 19.52
CA THR A 113 0.71 7.90 18.45
C THR A 113 1.89 7.18 17.80
N ALA A 114 2.86 6.70 18.59
CA ALA A 114 4.02 5.99 18.07
C ALA A 114 3.63 4.70 17.31
N PHE A 115 2.66 3.95 17.83
CA PHE A 115 2.15 2.76 17.16
C PHE A 115 1.50 3.10 15.81
N LEU A 116 0.63 4.13 15.77
CA LEU A 116 0.00 4.59 14.55
C LEU A 116 1.04 5.02 13.51
N MET A 117 2.04 5.81 13.91
CA MET A 117 3.13 6.26 13.04
C MET A 117 3.93 5.09 12.47
N PHE A 118 4.21 4.07 13.29
CA PHE A 118 4.98 2.91 12.89
C PHE A 118 4.31 2.14 11.73
N TRP A 119 3.06 1.71 11.91
CA TRP A 119 2.41 0.90 10.88
C TRP A 119 1.99 1.76 9.66
N MET A 120 1.71 3.05 9.85
CA MET A 120 1.44 3.98 8.74
C MET A 120 2.69 4.18 7.88
N THR A 121 3.85 4.40 8.51
CA THR A 121 5.13 4.48 7.81
C THR A 121 5.40 3.21 7.02
N TYR A 122 5.08 2.06 7.60
CA TYR A 122 5.21 0.78 6.91
C TYR A 122 4.29 0.69 5.68
N VAL A 123 2.99 0.99 5.81
CA VAL A 123 2.01 0.90 4.70
C VAL A 123 2.37 1.84 3.56
N PHE A 124 2.53 3.14 3.86
CA PHE A 124 2.82 4.15 2.83
C PHE A 124 4.25 4.05 2.31
N GLY A 125 5.20 3.61 3.13
CA GLY A 125 6.59 3.39 2.71
C GLY A 125 6.70 2.22 1.75
N HIS A 126 6.08 1.08 2.08
CA HIS A 126 6.03 -0.07 1.19
C HIS A 126 5.35 0.32 -0.13
N LEU A 127 4.18 0.96 -0.06
CA LEU A 127 3.43 1.39 -1.23
C LEU A 127 4.21 2.38 -2.11
N GLY A 128 4.84 3.38 -1.50
CA GLY A 128 5.64 4.40 -2.19
C GLY A 128 6.83 3.80 -2.93
N ILE A 129 7.57 2.91 -2.26
CA ILE A 129 8.70 2.19 -2.87
C ILE A 129 8.20 1.30 -4.03
N SER A 130 7.11 0.56 -3.85
CA SER A 130 6.53 -0.29 -4.89
C SER A 130 6.13 0.49 -6.15
N PHE A 131 5.51 1.67 -5.97
CA PHE A 131 5.12 2.54 -7.09
C PHE A 131 6.32 3.09 -7.86
N VAL A 132 7.35 3.56 -7.15
CA VAL A 132 8.58 4.07 -7.78
C VAL A 132 9.28 2.96 -8.57
N LEU A 133 9.40 1.77 -7.97
CA LEU A 133 10.00 0.62 -8.65
C LEU A 133 9.19 0.17 -9.88
N SER A 134 7.86 0.19 -9.79
CA SER A 134 6.98 -0.13 -10.92
C SER A 134 7.15 0.86 -12.07
N ALA A 135 7.27 2.16 -11.77
CA ALA A 135 7.50 3.20 -12.77
C ALA A 135 8.86 3.05 -13.49
N ILE A 136 9.90 2.63 -12.77
CA ILE A 136 11.24 2.41 -13.33
C ILE A 136 11.27 1.14 -14.19
N ASN A 137 10.77 0.02 -13.67
CA ASN A 137 10.93 -1.31 -14.26
C ASN A 137 9.82 -1.71 -15.26
N LYS A 138 8.86 -0.83 -15.55
CA LYS A 138 7.71 -1.13 -16.42
C LYS A 138 6.97 -2.40 -16.01
N THR A 139 6.78 -2.61 -14.71
CA THR A 139 6.16 -3.83 -14.20
C THR A 139 4.73 -3.96 -14.74
N PRO A 140 4.41 -5.04 -15.49
CA PRO A 140 3.06 -5.28 -15.98
C PRO A 140 2.10 -5.63 -14.83
N GLY A 141 0.84 -5.21 -14.95
CA GLY A 141 -0.19 -5.47 -13.94
C GLY A 141 -0.09 -4.56 -12.72
N CYS A 142 -0.08 -5.15 -11.53
CA CYS A 142 -0.22 -4.42 -10.28
C CYS A 142 1.13 -4.02 -9.65
N GLU A 143 1.33 -2.72 -9.43
CA GLU A 143 2.50 -2.10 -8.79
C GLU A 143 2.91 -2.75 -7.45
N MET A 144 1.96 -3.25 -6.67
CA MET A 144 2.25 -3.94 -5.40
C MET A 144 2.97 -5.28 -5.62
N ARG A 145 3.02 -5.80 -6.85
CA ARG A 145 3.82 -6.97 -7.22
C ARG A 145 5.13 -6.63 -7.91
N ALA A 146 5.55 -5.36 -7.92
CA ALA A 146 6.85 -4.95 -8.43
C ALA A 146 8.01 -5.68 -7.72
N ILE A 147 7.88 -5.95 -6.42
CA ILE A 147 8.89 -6.69 -5.64
C ILE A 147 8.98 -8.17 -6.09
N PRO A 148 7.87 -8.95 -6.12
CA PRO A 148 7.86 -10.28 -6.73
C PRO A 148 8.35 -10.32 -8.18
N HIS A 149 8.01 -9.31 -9.00
CA HIS A 149 8.44 -9.23 -10.39
C HIS A 149 9.94 -8.95 -10.53
N LEU A 150 10.49 -8.06 -9.70
CA LEU A 150 11.95 -7.87 -9.59
C LEU A 150 12.64 -9.16 -9.16
N TRP A 151 12.06 -9.90 -8.22
CA TRP A 151 12.55 -11.21 -7.82
C TRP A 151 12.51 -12.21 -8.98
N THR A 152 11.46 -12.21 -9.80
CA THR A 152 11.36 -13.02 -11.03
C THR A 152 12.44 -12.67 -12.05
N ILE A 153 12.70 -11.39 -12.31
CA ILE A 153 13.78 -10.96 -13.21
C ILE A 153 15.14 -11.44 -12.68
N PHE A 154 15.35 -11.36 -11.37
CA PHE A 154 16.63 -11.74 -10.75
C PHE A 154 16.85 -13.25 -10.62
N THR A 155 15.79 -14.03 -10.36
CA THR A 155 15.88 -15.49 -10.15
C THR A 155 15.46 -16.33 -11.35
N GLY A 156 14.94 -15.72 -12.42
CA GLY A 156 14.43 -16.43 -13.60
C GLY A 156 13.19 -17.29 -13.34
N LYS A 157 12.56 -17.17 -12.16
CA LYS A 157 11.35 -17.92 -11.79
C LYS A 157 10.10 -17.11 -12.08
N ASN A 158 9.32 -17.57 -13.05
CA ASN A 158 8.05 -16.97 -13.46
C ASN A 158 7.14 -16.71 -12.25
N SER A 159 6.70 -15.47 -12.07
CA SER A 159 5.65 -15.12 -11.12
C SER A 159 4.36 -14.85 -11.89
N TYR A 160 3.24 -15.31 -11.33
CA TYR A 160 1.92 -15.03 -11.87
C TYR A 160 1.68 -13.51 -11.91
N GLU A 161 0.99 -13.01 -12.92
CA GLU A 161 0.60 -11.60 -13.05
C GLU A 161 -0.79 -11.35 -12.48
N HIS A 162 -1.07 -10.14 -12.02
CA HIS A 162 -2.38 -9.77 -11.46
C HIS A 162 -2.75 -8.36 -11.92
N HIS A 163 -3.97 -8.18 -12.45
CA HIS A 163 -4.47 -6.84 -12.78
C HIS A 163 -4.62 -6.01 -11.51
N CYS A 164 -4.15 -4.76 -11.54
CA CYS A 164 -4.35 -3.88 -10.41
C CYS A 164 -5.81 -3.44 -10.34
N PRO A 165 -6.50 -3.59 -9.19
CA PRO A 165 -7.84 -3.09 -9.04
C PRO A 165 -7.85 -1.55 -9.00
N GLY A 166 -8.75 -0.93 -9.75
CA GLY A 166 -9.01 0.52 -9.67
C GLY A 166 -8.66 1.31 -10.93
N PHE A 167 -8.42 2.62 -10.75
CA PHE A 167 -8.33 3.58 -11.85
C PHE A 167 -7.07 3.43 -12.71
N ILE A 168 -5.99 2.88 -12.15
CA ILE A 168 -4.71 2.69 -12.85
C ILE A 168 -4.88 1.75 -14.05
N ARG A 169 -5.68 0.69 -13.89
CA ARG A 169 -6.04 -0.22 -15.00
C ARG A 169 -6.71 0.51 -16.15
N ASN A 170 -7.67 1.40 -15.85
CA ASN A 170 -8.40 2.12 -16.87
C ASN A 170 -7.50 3.09 -17.65
N ILE A 171 -6.46 3.65 -17.01
CA ILE A 171 -5.46 4.51 -17.66
C ILE A 171 -4.58 3.68 -18.59
N ASP A 172 -4.06 2.54 -18.13
CA ASP A 172 -3.20 1.68 -18.96
C ASP A 172 -3.96 1.15 -20.18
N GLU A 173 -5.20 0.67 -19.99
CA GLU A 173 -6.05 0.20 -21.10
C GLU A 173 -6.39 1.33 -22.09
N TRP A 174 -6.62 2.55 -21.60
CA TRP A 174 -6.86 3.71 -22.46
C TRP A 174 -5.63 4.11 -23.27
N GLU A 175 -4.43 4.04 -22.68
CA GLU A 175 -3.18 4.35 -23.37
C GLU A 175 -2.86 3.33 -24.47
N ASN A 176 -3.20 2.05 -24.25
CA ASN A 176 -3.00 0.99 -25.25
C ASN A 176 -4.01 1.10 -26.41
N ARG A 177 -5.30 1.37 -26.14
CA ARG A 177 -6.32 1.53 -27.19
C ARG A 177 -6.02 2.66 -28.18
N ARG A 178 -5.41 3.76 -27.73
CA ARG A 178 -5.11 4.93 -28.59
C ARG A 178 -4.02 4.72 -29.64
N ILE A 179 -3.37 3.56 -29.63
CA ILE A 179 -2.24 3.27 -30.50
C ILE A 179 -2.59 2.17 -31.51
N GLU A 180 -3.71 1.47 -31.30
CA GLU A 180 -4.30 0.55 -32.30
C GLU A 180 -5.16 1.30 -33.35
N GLU A 181 -5.54 2.55 -33.07
CA GLU A 181 -6.19 3.50 -34.00
C GLU A 181 -5.16 4.30 -34.81
#